data_AF-A0A2G1YEF7-F1
#
_entry.id   AF-A0A2G1YEF7-F1
#
_cell.length_a   1.000
_cell.length_b   1.000
_cell.length_c   1.000
_cell.angle_alpha   90.00
_cell.angle_beta   90.00
_cell.angle_gamma   90.00
#
_symmetry.space_group_name_H-M   'P 1'
#
loop_
_entity.id
_entity.type
_entity.pdbx_description
1 polymer ?
#
loop_
_entity_poly.entity_id
_entity_poly.type
_entity_poly.pdbx_seq_one_letter_code
_entity_poly.pdbx_strand_id
1 'polypeptide(L)'
;MLKLEPLHNLKLEAYEPDEITTELSVKNYLLFSTLDEEVCAFMSERYLVEASNFYTKLQQKYPLHMLDEDSYDRLYNRFLELRTDRAMETMQ
;
A
#
# COMPACT_ATOMS: atom_id res chain seq x y z
N MET A 1 23.99 4.56 9.42
CA MET A 1 22.55 4.59 9.07
C MET A 1 22.40 3.87 7.75
N LEU A 2 21.62 2.79 7.71
CA LEU A 2 21.23 2.15 6.46
C LEU A 2 20.42 3.19 5.67
N LYS A 3 20.98 3.71 4.58
CA LYS A 3 20.23 4.49 3.60
C LYS A 3 19.40 3.49 2.81
N LEU A 4 18.19 3.18 3.27
CA LEU A 4 17.18 2.70 2.33
C LEU A 4 16.84 3.90 1.47
N GLU A 5 17.28 3.89 0.21
CA GLU A 5 16.80 4.88 -0.75
C GLU A 5 15.34 4.52 -1.07
N PRO A 6 14.39 5.44 -0.86
CA PRO A 6 13.01 5.18 -1.23
C PRO A 6 12.90 4.88 -2.72
N LEU A 7 12.11 3.86 -3.07
CA LEU A 7 11.85 3.47 -4.44
C LEU A 7 10.95 4.51 -5.12
N HIS A 8 11.42 5.05 -6.24
CA HIS A 8 10.60 5.85 -7.14
C HIS A 8 9.95 4.95 -8.21
N ASN A 9 8.63 4.76 -8.13
CA ASN A 9 7.87 4.02 -9.14
C ASN A 9 6.43 4.54 -9.26
N LEU A 10 6.20 5.40 -10.24
CA LEU A 10 4.87 5.95 -10.56
C LEU A 10 3.97 4.97 -11.34
N LYS A 11 4.39 3.73 -11.60
CA LYS A 11 3.61 2.76 -12.39
C LYS A 11 2.96 1.67 -11.54
N LEU A 12 3.13 1.74 -10.22
CA LEU A 12 2.45 0.83 -9.30
C LEU A 12 0.94 1.00 -9.42
N GLU A 13 0.23 -0.12 -9.48
CA GLU A 13 -1.22 -0.17 -9.48
C GLU A 13 -1.71 -0.82 -8.17
N ALA A 14 -2.89 -0.42 -7.70
CA ALA A 14 -3.43 -0.95 -6.45
C ALA A 14 -3.68 -2.46 -6.58
N TYR A 15 -3.17 -3.22 -5.62
CA TYR A 15 -3.46 -4.63 -5.46
C TYR A 15 -4.15 -4.84 -4.11
N GLU A 16 -5.24 -5.61 -4.08
CA GLU A 16 -5.88 -5.99 -2.82
C GLU A 16 -5.58 -7.45 -2.51
N PRO A 17 -4.78 -7.75 -1.48
CA PRO A 17 -4.62 -9.11 -0.97
C PRO A 17 -5.93 -9.65 -0.40
N ASP A 18 -6.18 -10.95 -0.59
CA ASP A 18 -7.43 -11.61 -0.16
C ASP A 18 -7.73 -11.42 1.34
N GLU A 19 -6.70 -11.27 2.17
CA GLU A 19 -6.81 -11.13 3.62
C GLU A 19 -6.78 -9.69 4.14
N ILE A 20 -6.62 -8.68 3.26
CA ILE A 20 -6.51 -7.27 3.63
C ILE A 20 -7.41 -6.43 2.73
N THR A 21 -8.50 -5.88 3.28
CA THR A 21 -9.40 -5.03 2.49
C THR A 21 -8.78 -3.68 2.15
N THR A 22 -9.22 -3.08 1.03
CA THR A 22 -8.87 -1.71 0.65
C THR A 22 -9.04 -0.71 1.80
N GLU A 23 -10.12 -0.81 2.60
CA GLU A 23 -10.35 0.08 3.74
C GLU A 23 -9.26 -0.06 4.80
N LEU A 24 -8.80 -1.28 5.08
CA LEU A 24 -7.73 -1.53 6.02
C LEU A 24 -6.39 -1.00 5.50
N SER A 25 -6.09 -1.20 4.22
CA SER A 25 -4.87 -0.64 3.59
C SER A 25 -4.83 0.88 3.71
N VAL A 26 -5.90 1.56 3.30
CA VAL A 26 -6.00 3.03 3.36
C VAL A 26 -5.95 3.53 4.81
N LYS A 27 -6.68 2.91 5.73
CA LYS A 27 -6.74 3.32 7.13
C LYS A 27 -5.39 3.22 7.84
N ASN A 28 -4.57 2.23 7.47
CA ASN A 28 -3.29 1.96 8.11
C ASN A 28 -2.10 2.45 7.31
N TYR A 29 -2.32 3.15 6.19
CA TYR A 29 -1.27 3.69 5.31
C TYR A 29 -0.29 2.63 4.76
N LEU A 30 -0.69 1.36 4.76
CA LEU A 30 0.08 0.24 4.21
C LEU A 30 -0.59 -0.22 2.91
N LEU A 31 0.08 0.06 1.80
CA LEU A 31 -0.46 -0.19 0.46
C LEU A 31 0.17 -1.44 -0.13
N PHE A 32 -0.49 -2.01 -1.12
CA PHE A 32 -0.02 -3.23 -1.79
C PHE A 32 -0.04 -3.04 -3.30
N SER A 33 0.98 -3.57 -3.95
CA SER A 33 1.11 -3.58 -5.41
C SER A 33 1.98 -4.77 -5.82
N THR A 34 2.16 -4.94 -7.13
CA THR A 34 3.11 -5.92 -7.66
C THR A 34 4.40 -5.23 -8.08
N LEU A 35 5.53 -5.81 -7.68
CA LEU A 35 6.87 -5.40 -8.09
C LEU A 35 7.64 -6.66 -8.47
N ASP A 36 8.20 -6.69 -9.68
CA ASP A 36 8.90 -7.86 -10.23
C ASP A 36 8.08 -9.15 -10.13
N GLU A 37 6.77 -9.07 -10.45
CA GLU A 37 5.79 -10.17 -10.42
C GLU A 37 5.46 -10.72 -9.01
N GLU A 38 5.99 -10.11 -7.94
CA GLU A 38 5.68 -10.45 -6.56
C GLU A 38 4.76 -9.41 -5.91
N VAL A 39 3.83 -9.85 -5.06
CA VAL A 39 2.98 -8.94 -4.27
C VAL A 39 3.81 -8.38 -3.12
N CYS A 40 3.93 -7.06 -3.06
CA CYS A 40 4.74 -6.35 -2.08
C CYS A 40 3.90 -5.37 -1.26
N ALA A 41 4.35 -5.12 -0.03
CA ALA A 41 3.83 -4.07 0.83
C ALA A 41 4.66 -2.79 0.67
N PHE A 42 3.99 -1.65 0.63
CA PHE A 42 4.60 -0.34 0.41
C PHE A 42 4.18 0.64 1.51
N MET A 43 5.15 1.40 1.99
CA MET A 43 4.99 2.50 2.95
C MET A 43 5.80 3.72 2.51
N SER A 44 5.49 4.89 3.05
CA SER A 44 6.34 6.08 2.92
C SER A 44 6.94 6.48 4.26
N GLU A 45 7.94 7.36 4.22
CA GLU A 45 8.53 7.91 5.44
C GLU A 45 7.48 8.67 6.28
N ARG A 46 6.58 9.40 5.61
CA ARG A 46 5.48 10.16 6.23
C ARG A 46 4.58 9.31 7.15
N TYR A 47 4.36 8.04 6.82
CA TYR A 47 3.46 7.13 7.53
C TYR A 47 4.16 5.89 8.11
N LEU A 48 5.48 5.96 8.28
CA LEU A 48 6.30 4.83 8.67
C LEU A 48 5.80 4.14 9.95
N VAL A 49 5.38 4.92 10.94
CA VAL A 49 4.95 4.40 12.25
C VAL A 49 3.64 3.62 12.13
N GLU A 50 2.64 4.23 11.51
CA GLU A 50 1.31 3.65 11.31
C GLU A 50 1.38 2.39 10.45
N ALA A 51 2.06 2.47 9.31
CA ALA A 51 2.19 1.36 8.37
C ALA A 51 2.99 0.21 8.97
N SER A 52 4.08 0.49 9.71
CA SER A 52 4.87 -0.55 10.39
C SER A 52 4.08 -1.25 11.51
N ASN A 53 3.29 -0.49 12.27
CA ASN A 53 2.43 -1.04 13.33
C ASN A 53 1.38 -2.00 12.78
N PHE A 54 0.87 -1.76 11.58
CA PHE A 54 -0.05 -2.68 10.92
C PHE A 54 0.69 -3.87 10.29
N TYR A 55 1.77 -3.61 9.55
CA TYR A 55 2.60 -4.63 8.89
C TYR A 55 3.10 -5.73 9.86
N THR A 56 3.52 -5.33 11.07
CA THR A 56 3.99 -6.27 12.10
C THR A 56 2.90 -7.25 12.54
N LYS A 57 1.63 -6.85 12.50
CA LYS A 57 0.46 -7.65 12.90
C LYS A 57 -0.07 -8.56 11.79
N LEU A 58 0.39 -8.40 10.55
CA LEU A 58 -0.02 -9.26 9.44
C LEU A 58 0.41 -10.71 9.69
N GLN A 59 -0.51 -11.64 9.41
CA GLN A 59 -0.26 -13.08 9.48
C GLN A 59 0.67 -13.53 8.34
N GLN A 60 0.39 -13.05 7.12
CA GLN A 60 1.26 -13.22 5.96
C GLN A 60 2.28 -12.08 5.90
N LYS A 61 3.54 -12.42 5.60
CA LYS A 61 4.60 -11.42 5.38
C LYS A 61 4.80 -11.21 3.88
N TYR A 62 4.82 -9.94 3.50
CA TYR A 62 5.07 -9.46 2.15
C TYR A 62 6.43 -8.75 2.12
N PRO A 63 7.20 -8.82 1.02
CA PRO A 63 8.35 -7.94 0.87
C PRO A 63 7.95 -6.49 1.11
N LEU A 64 8.67 -5.82 2.01
CA LEU A 64 8.35 -4.46 2.44
C LEU A 64 9.31 -3.46 1.80
N HIS A 65 8.75 -2.51 1.07
CA HIS A 65 9.51 -1.45 0.40
C HIS A 65 9.05 -0.08 0.87
N MET A 66 9.98 0.86 0.94
CA MET A 66 9.70 2.27 1.15
C MET A 66 9.61 2.95 -0.21
N LEU A 67 8.55 3.71 -0.45
CA LEU A 67 8.38 4.57 -1.61
C LEU A 67 8.78 6.00 -1.27
N ASP A 68 9.20 6.75 -2.29
CA ASP A 68 9.18 8.20 -2.18
C ASP A 68 7.75 8.74 -2.13
N GLU A 69 7.62 10.00 -1.73
CA GLU A 69 6.31 10.61 -1.49
C GLU A 69 5.47 10.70 -2.77
N ASP A 70 6.08 10.98 -3.92
CA ASP A 70 5.36 11.06 -5.21
C ASP A 70 4.78 9.70 -5.62
N SER A 71 5.56 8.63 -5.47
CA SER A 71 5.11 7.27 -5.80
C SER A 71 4.06 6.77 -4.81
N TYR A 72 4.26 7.09 -3.53
CA TYR A 72 3.29 6.75 -2.49
C TYR A 72 1.95 7.46 -2.71
N ASP A 73 1.96 8.79 -2.90
CA ASP A 73 0.73 9.57 -3.08
C ASP A 73 -0.03 9.11 -4.34
N ARG A 74 0.68 8.73 -5.41
CA ARG A 74 0.05 8.13 -6.59
C ARG A 74 -0.60 6.79 -6.30
N LEU A 75 0.10 5.86 -5.64
CA LEU A 75 -0.47 4.55 -5.29
C LEU A 75 -1.65 4.71 -4.31
N TYR A 76 -1.55 5.63 -3.34
CA TYR A 76 -2.61 5.93 -2.39
C TYR A 76 -3.88 6.41 -3.11
N ASN A 77 -3.75 7.29 -4.10
CA ASN A 77 -4.88 7.73 -4.93
C ASN A 77 -5.56 6.56 -5.65
N ARG A 78 -4.80 5.58 -6.16
CA ARG A 78 -5.38 4.35 -6.75
C ARG A 78 -6.20 3.55 -5.74
N PHE A 79 -5.76 3.46 -4.49
CA PHE A 79 -6.54 2.82 -3.43
C PHE A 79 -7.81 3.63 -3.08
N LEU A 80 -7.77 4.96 -3.14
CA LEU A 80 -8.97 5.80 -2.96
C LEU A 80 -9.99 5.62 -4.09
N GLU A 81 -9.52 5.50 -5.35
CA GLU A 81 -10.31 5.15 -6.52
C GLU A 81 -10.98 3.78 -6.30
N LEU A 82 -10.20 2.74 -6.00
CA LEU A 82 -10.70 1.39 -5.74
C LEU A 82 -11.72 1.33 -4.59
N ARG A 83 -11.50 2.08 -3.51
CA ARG A 83 -12.44 2.18 -2.39
C ARG A 83 -13.78 2.81 -2.82
N THR A 84 -13.71 3.80 -3.69
CA THR A 84 -14.90 4.50 -4.20
C THR A 84 -15.72 3.57 -5.08
N ASP A 85 -15.05 2.85 -5.99
CA ASP A 85 -15.71 1.89 -6.88
C ASP A 85 -16.45 0.80 -6.10
N ARG A 86 -15.81 0.22 -5.07
CA ARG A 86 -16.42 -0.79 -4.18
C ARG A 86 -17.63 -0.29 -3.40
N ALA A 87 -17.56 0.95 -2.92
CA ALA A 87 -18.69 1.55 -2.23
C ALA A 87 -19.91 1.71 -3.15
N MET A 88 -19.68 2.00 -4.43
CA MET A 88 -20.75 2.10 -5.44
C MET A 88 -21.34 0.74 -5.81
N GLU A 89 -20.52 -0.31 -5.90
CA GLU A 89 -21.00 -1.69 -6.13
C GLU A 89 -21.93 -2.18 -5.01
N THR A 90 -21.66 -1.81 -3.76
CA THR A 90 -22.45 -2.24 -2.59
C THR A 90 -23.82 -1.54 -2.49
N MET A 91 -24.03 -0.44 -3.23
CA MET A 91 -25.29 0.32 -3.22
C MET A 91 -26.32 -0.16 -4.26
N GLN A 92 -25.98 -1.15 -5.10
CA GLN A 92 -26.89 -1.78 -6.07
C GLN A 92 -27.55 -3.04 -5.50
#